data_AF-A0A085F890-F1
#
_entry.id   AF-A0A085F890-F1
#
_cell.length_a   1.000
_cell.length_b   1.000
_cell.length_c   1.000
_cell.angle_alpha   90.00
_cell.angle_beta   90.00
_cell.angle_gamma   90.00
#
_symmetry.space_group_name_H-M   'P 1'
#
loop_
_entity.id
_entity.type
_entity.pdbx_description
1 polymer ?
#
loop_
_entity_poly.entity_id
_entity_poly.type
_entity_poly.pdbx_seq_one_letter_code
_entity_poly.pdbx_strand_id
1 'polypeptide(L)'
;MAASKHEPLPPLREESPMDYAQHEATYSGFVTVTKYTLMGVAILMVGLYFAVIAGQPVLGLVLVLASFVVPPVVGVLSEISKK
;
A
#
# COMPACT_ATOMS: atom_id res chain seq x y z
N MET A 1 51.34 11.89 13.85
CA MET A 1 49.98 11.53 13.38
C MET A 1 49.17 12.81 13.37
N ALA A 2 48.96 13.41 12.20
CA ALA A 2 48.34 14.73 12.09
C ALA A 2 46.82 14.62 12.37
N ALA A 3 46.32 15.42 13.30
CA ALA A 3 44.90 15.52 13.58
C ALA A 3 44.19 16.19 12.40
N SER A 4 43.20 15.51 11.82
CA SER A 4 42.34 16.05 10.78
C SER A 4 41.54 17.23 11.35
N LYS A 5 41.66 18.40 10.73
CA LYS A 5 40.92 19.62 11.08
C LYS A 5 39.44 19.36 10.79
N HIS A 6 38.61 19.25 11.81
CA HIS A 6 37.17 19.18 11.66
C HIS A 6 36.67 20.58 11.29
N GLU A 7 36.33 20.81 10.02
CA GLU A 7 35.64 22.05 9.64
C GLU A 7 34.27 22.07 10.33
N PRO A 8 33.88 23.19 10.99
CA PRO A 8 32.56 23.31 11.58
C PRO A 8 31.51 23.13 10.50
N LEU A 9 30.58 22.21 10.72
CA LEU A 9 29.41 22.09 9.84
C LEU A 9 28.71 23.46 9.78
N PRO A 10 28.23 23.88 8.61
CA PRO A 10 27.47 25.12 8.50
C PRO A 10 26.32 25.11 9.51
N PRO A 11 25.98 26.27 10.10
CA PRO A 11 24.92 26.35 11.11
C PRO A 11 23.66 25.72 10.55
N LEU A 12 23.00 24.88 11.36
CA LEU A 12 21.72 24.25 11.02
C LEU A 12 20.77 25.36 10.59
N ARG A 13 20.53 25.44 9.28
CA ARG A 13 19.55 26.37 8.74
C ARG A 13 18.21 25.83 9.19
N GLU A 14 17.44 26.60 9.94
CA GLU A 14 16.03 26.29 10.17
C GLU A 14 15.38 26.20 8.78
N GLU A 15 15.06 24.97 8.38
CA GLU A 15 14.36 24.70 7.15
C GLU A 15 13.02 25.42 7.25
N SER A 16 12.69 26.25 6.25
CA SER A 16 11.41 26.94 6.21
C SER A 16 10.26 25.95 6.42
N PRO A 17 9.20 26.29 7.18
CA PRO A 17 8.10 25.36 7.45
C PRO A 17 7.53 24.84 6.13
N MET A 18 7.79 23.57 5.85
CA MET A 18 7.39 22.89 4.62
C MET A 18 5.91 22.51 4.76
N ASP A 19 5.09 22.85 3.76
CA ASP A 19 3.68 22.44 3.75
C ASP A 19 3.59 20.96 3.34
N TYR A 20 3.18 20.12 4.30
CA TYR A 20 3.05 18.68 4.13
C TYR A 20 1.67 18.24 3.64
N ALA A 21 0.72 19.14 3.46
CA ALA A 21 -0.68 18.79 3.17
C ALA A 21 -0.79 17.87 1.94
N GLN A 22 -0.06 18.17 0.86
CA GLN A 22 -0.10 17.36 -0.36
C GLN A 22 0.72 16.05 -0.23
N HIS A 23 1.81 16.07 0.53
CA HIS A 23 2.63 14.88 0.79
C HIS A 23 1.85 13.84 1.59
N GLU A 24 1.17 14.26 2.65
CA GLU A 24 0.36 13.38 3.48
C GLU A 24 -0.83 12.80 2.71
N ALA A 25 -1.53 13.62 1.93
CA ALA A 25 -2.65 13.18 1.11
C ALA A 25 -2.23 12.11 0.09
N THR A 26 -1.12 12.34 -0.61
CA THR A 26 -0.61 11.40 -1.62
C THR A 26 -0.10 10.12 -0.97
N TYR A 27 0.60 10.22 0.16
CA TYR A 27 1.12 9.07 0.89
C TYR A 27 -0.02 8.19 1.44
N SER A 28 -1.05 8.82 2.02
CA SER A 28 -2.26 8.12 2.47
C SER A 28 -2.94 7.37 1.32
N GLY A 29 -3.09 8.01 0.16
CA GLY A 29 -3.62 7.37 -1.04
C GLY A 29 -2.77 6.18 -1.51
N PHE A 30 -1.45 6.36 -1.55
CA PHE A 30 -0.51 5.31 -1.95
C PHE A 30 -0.57 4.08 -1.03
N VAL A 31 -0.52 4.29 0.29
CA VAL A 31 -0.60 3.20 1.28
C VAL A 31 -1.94 2.48 1.17
N THR A 32 -3.03 3.23 0.97
CA THR A 32 -4.37 2.69 0.80
C THR A 32 -4.47 1.78 -0.42
N VAL A 33 -4.01 2.26 -1.59
CA VAL A 33 -3.99 1.48 -2.83
C VAL A 33 -3.09 0.25 -2.69
N THR A 34 -1.91 0.40 -2.09
CA THR A 34 -0.96 -0.70 -1.88
C THR A 34 -1.57 -1.80 -1.01
N LYS A 35 -2.22 -1.44 0.09
CA LYS A 35 -2.89 -2.38 1.00
C LYS A 35 -3.95 -3.20 0.28
N TYR A 36 -4.83 -2.55 -0.48
CA TYR A 36 -5.89 -3.25 -1.20
C TYR A 36 -5.36 -4.09 -2.37
N THR A 37 -4.30 -3.63 -3.04
CA THR A 37 -3.63 -4.41 -4.09
C THR A 37 -3.05 -5.71 -3.54
N LEU A 38 -2.35 -5.66 -2.40
CA LEU A 38 -1.81 -6.87 -1.75
C LEU A 38 -2.90 -7.86 -1.35
N MET A 39 -4.03 -7.36 -0.83
CA MET A 39 -5.18 -8.20 -0.50
C MET A 39 -5.75 -8.90 -1.74
N GLY A 40 -5.89 -8.17 -2.86
CA GLY A 40 -6.33 -8.73 -4.13
C GLY A 40 -5.40 -9.82 -4.65
N VAL A 41 -4.08 -9.58 -4.64
CA VAL A 41 -3.08 -10.57 -5.07
C VAL A 41 -3.12 -11.84 -4.21
N ALA A 42 -3.30 -11.72 -2.90
CA ALA A 42 -3.42 -12.88 -2.02
C ALA A 42 -4.65 -13.74 -2.36
N ILE A 43 -5.82 -13.11 -2.55
CA ILE A 43 -7.06 -13.80 -2.94
C ILE A 43 -6.90 -14.44 -4.33
N LEU A 44 -6.27 -13.73 -5.27
CA LEU A 44 -6.02 -14.22 -6.62
C LEU A 44 -5.13 -15.46 -6.63
N MET A 45 -4.07 -15.49 -5.82
CA MET A 45 -3.20 -16.68 -5.69
C MET A 45 -4.00 -17.89 -5.20
N VAL A 46 -4.87 -17.71 -4.20
CA VAL A 46 -5.74 -18.78 -3.70
C VAL A 46 -6.75 -19.21 -4.77
N GLY A 47 -7.39 -18.26 -5.46
CA GLY A 47 -8.34 -18.55 -6.54
C GLY A 47 -7.70 -19.34 -7.69
N LEU A 48 -6.49 -18.98 -8.10
CA LEU A 48 -5.74 -19.70 -9.14
C LEU A 48 -5.37 -21.12 -8.70
N TYR A 49 -5.00 -21.32 -7.43
CA TYR A 49 -4.75 -22.67 -6.91
C TYR A 49 -5.99 -23.56 -7.05
N PHE A 50 -7.17 -23.07 -6.66
CA PHE A 50 -8.41 -23.84 -6.79
C PHE A 50 -8.84 -24.06 -8.24
N ALA A 51 -8.65 -23.05 -9.09
CA ALA A 51 -9.03 -23.12 -10.50
C ALA A 51 -8.16 -24.09 -11.30
N VAL A 52 -6.84 -24.10 -11.04
CA VAL A 52 -5.85 -24.78 -11.89
C VAL A 52 -5.36 -26.09 -11.28
N ILE A 53 -5.16 -26.15 -9.96
CA ILE A 53 -4.50 -27.29 -9.29
C ILE A 53 -5.51 -28.17 -8.56
N ALA A 54 -6.41 -27.59 -7.77
CA ALA A 54 -7.31 -28.36 -6.90
C ALA A 54 -8.50 -29.02 -7.63
N GLY A 55 -8.65 -28.82 -8.94
CA GLY A 55 -9.73 -29.41 -9.73
C GLY A 55 -11.13 -28.84 -9.42
N GLN A 56 -11.23 -27.68 -8.78
CA GLN A 56 -12.50 -27.01 -8.47
C GLN A 56 -12.63 -25.69 -9.25
N PRO A 57 -12.95 -25.76 -10.57
CA PRO A 57 -12.92 -24.60 -11.45
C PRO A 57 -13.96 -23.54 -11.09
N VAL A 58 -15.15 -23.94 -10.62
CA VAL A 58 -16.22 -23.00 -10.24
C VAL A 58 -15.81 -22.15 -9.04
N LEU A 59 -15.28 -22.78 -7.99
CA LEU A 59 -14.84 -22.08 -6.78
C LEU A 59 -13.61 -21.20 -7.07
N GLY A 60 -12.67 -21.70 -7.89
CA GLY A 60 -11.54 -20.91 -8.35
C GLY A 60 -11.96 -19.66 -9.13
N LEU A 61 -12.93 -19.77 -10.05
CA LEU A 61 -13.44 -18.62 -10.79
C LEU A 61 -14.11 -17.58 -9.88
N VAL A 62 -14.93 -18.02 -8.92
CA VAL A 62 -15.56 -17.12 -7.94
C VAL A 62 -14.51 -16.35 -7.15
N LEU A 63 -13.45 -17.02 -6.67
CA LEU A 63 -12.37 -16.37 -5.94
C LEU A 63 -11.55 -15.41 -6.82
N VAL A 64 -11.32 -15.73 -8.09
CA VAL A 64 -10.65 -14.83 -9.03
C VAL A 64 -11.48 -13.57 -9.25
N LEU A 65 -12.79 -13.68 -9.44
CA LEU A 65 -13.67 -12.50 -9.52
C LEU A 65 -13.70 -11.71 -8.21
N ALA A 66 -13.75 -12.42 -7.08
CA ALA A 66 -13.69 -11.80 -5.75
C ALA A 66 -12.39 -11.02 -5.54
N SER A 67 -11.26 -11.42 -6.13
CA SER A 67 -9.99 -10.70 -6.00
C SER A 67 -10.03 -9.27 -6.54
N PHE A 68 -10.89 -8.99 -7.53
CA PHE A 68 -11.10 -7.65 -8.08
C PHE A 68 -12.19 -6.86 -7.33
N VAL A 69 -13.19 -7.54 -6.78
CA VAL A 69 -14.36 -6.89 -6.15
C VAL A 69 -14.15 -6.64 -4.66
N VAL A 70 -13.56 -7.59 -3.94
CA VAL A 70 -13.43 -7.52 -2.47
C VAL A 70 -12.52 -6.38 -2.03
N PRO A 71 -11.30 -6.18 -2.58
CA PRO A 71 -10.44 -5.08 -2.12
C PRO A 71 -11.04 -3.68 -2.28
N PRO A 72 -11.66 -3.28 -3.42
CA PRO A 72 -12.28 -1.96 -3.53
C PRO A 72 -13.54 -1.84 -2.66
N VAL A 73 -14.35 -2.90 -2.50
CA VAL A 73 -15.53 -2.87 -1.63
C VAL A 73 -15.13 -2.65 -0.16
N VAL A 74 -14.12 -3.35 0.33
CA VAL A 74 -13.58 -3.15 1.68
C VAL A 74 -12.98 -1.76 1.83
N GLY A 75 -12.31 -1.26 0.78
CA GLY A 75 -11.81 0.11 0.71
C GLY A 75 -12.89 1.16 0.93
N VAL A 76 -13.95 1.10 0.13
CA VAL A 76 -15.09 2.02 0.23
C VAL A 76 -15.76 1.91 1.60
N LEU A 77 -15.97 0.69 2.10
CA LEU A 77 -16.62 0.47 3.40
C LEU A 77 -15.78 1.03 4.56
N SER A 78 -14.46 0.88 4.50
CA SER A 78 -13.55 1.42 5.52
C SER A 78 -13.56 2.94 5.58
N GLU A 79 -13.74 3.60 4.43
CA GLU A 79 -13.81 5.05 4.34
C GLU A 79 -15.14 5.58 4.87
N ILE A 80 -16.25 4.88 4.59
CA ILE A 80 -17.58 5.22 5.12
C ILE A 80 -17.62 5.07 6.64
N SER A 81 -16.98 4.05 7.20
CA SER A 81 -16.95 3.82 8.65
C SER A 81 -16.11 4.84 9.43
N LYS A 82 -15.25 5.60 8.76
CA LYS A 82 -14.36 6.60 9.38
C LYS A 82 -14.96 8.00 9.46
N LYS A 83 -16.08 8.25 8.76
CA LYS A 83 -16.88 9.48 8.81
C LYS A 83 -17.88 9.42 9.97
#